data_AF-A0A4S8MV32-F1
#
_entry.id   AF-A0A4S8MV32-F1
#
_cell.length_a   1.000
_cell.length_b   1.000
_cell.length_c   1.000
_cell.angle_alpha   90.00
_cell.angle_beta   90.00
_cell.angle_gamma   90.00
#
_symmetry.space_group_name_H-M   'P 1'
#
loop_
_entity.id
_entity.type
_entity.pdbx_description
1 polymer ?
#
loop_
_entity_poly.entity_id
_entity_poly.type
_entity_poly.pdbx_seq_one_letter_code
_entity_poly.pdbx_strand_id
1 'polypeptide(L)'
;LVHELDVFLGFSWRDWSTTLIPGSIFSIGAMRTLSHKPTIFQSYLFLVLWLTPYIYFFNLSNQITGIDEDRIDKPDRPIPSGKVTVAGAKLRWALVLAVFLSIAVYEPTLQPETICWVLTVALLCATPFGNHWFVKNCVAMSTGTWALLGASWKAIAPLTPHSERYILAISLWAGLMTHIQDLRDMKGDAAVGRQTLPLVLGST
;
A
#
# COMPACT_ATOMS: atom_id res chain seq x y z
N LEU A 1 -0.04 5.26 24.28
CA LEU A 1 -0.97 5.55 23.18
C LEU A 1 -0.46 6.66 22.27
N VAL A 2 -0.18 7.87 22.78
CA VAL A 2 0.31 9.01 21.98
C VAL A 2 1.57 8.67 21.16
N HIS A 3 2.55 7.99 21.76
CA HIS A 3 3.76 7.55 21.05
C HIS A 3 3.46 6.60 19.87
N GLU A 4 2.59 5.60 20.05
CA GLU A 4 2.27 4.66 18.97
C GLU A 4 1.50 5.32 17.81
N LEU A 5 0.63 6.29 18.12
CA LEU A 5 -0.03 7.10 17.10
C LEU A 5 0.98 7.93 16.31
N ASP A 6 1.92 8.58 17.00
CA ASP A 6 2.99 9.36 16.38
C ASP A 6 3.94 8.49 15.54
N VAL A 7 4.21 7.25 15.96
CA VAL A 7 4.96 6.26 15.17
C VAL A 7 4.17 5.86 13.93
N PHE A 8 2.90 5.46 14.07
CA PHE A 8 2.05 5.11 12.93
C PHE A 8 1.95 6.24 11.91
N LEU A 9 1.72 7.48 12.38
CA LEU A 9 1.70 8.67 11.53
C LEU A 9 3.04 8.83 10.81
N GLY A 10 4.16 8.76 11.53
CA GLY A 10 5.51 8.87 10.95
C GLY A 10 5.80 7.84 9.87
N PHE A 11 5.27 6.62 10.00
CA PHE A 11 5.40 5.59 8.97
C PHE A 11 4.47 5.83 7.77
N SER A 12 3.29 6.41 7.97
CA SER A 12 2.18 6.26 7.02
C SER A 12 1.73 7.52 6.30
N TRP A 13 1.92 8.71 6.89
CA TRP A 13 1.25 9.95 6.43
C TRP A 13 1.50 10.30 4.96
N ARG A 14 2.72 10.02 4.46
CA ARG A 14 3.13 10.31 3.07
C ARG A 14 2.34 9.52 2.03
N ASP A 15 1.84 8.36 2.42
CA ASP A 15 1.19 7.40 1.52
C ASP A 15 -0.34 7.44 1.68
N TRP A 16 -0.87 8.33 2.51
CA TRP A 16 -2.32 8.48 2.68
C TRP A 16 -3.00 8.94 1.38
N SER A 17 -2.34 9.80 0.60
CA SER A 17 -2.83 10.26 -0.70
C SER A 17 -2.85 9.18 -1.78
N THR A 18 -2.11 8.09 -1.60
CA THR A 18 -2.06 6.96 -2.54
C THR A 18 -2.83 5.74 -2.06
N THR A 19 -3.33 5.73 -0.82
CA THR A 19 -4.00 4.58 -0.21
C THR A 19 -5.33 4.95 0.47
N LEU A 20 -5.29 5.52 1.68
CA LEU A 20 -6.48 5.83 2.50
C LEU A 20 -7.46 6.76 1.78
N ILE A 21 -6.96 7.83 1.15
CA ILE A 21 -7.79 8.81 0.47
C ILE A 21 -8.44 8.20 -0.79
N PRO A 22 -7.68 7.60 -1.75
CA PRO A 22 -8.28 6.92 -2.90
C PRO A 22 -9.25 5.80 -2.52
N GLY A 23 -8.90 4.94 -1.56
CA GLY A 23 -9.78 3.86 -1.10
C GLY A 23 -11.09 4.39 -0.52
N SER A 24 -11.01 5.43 0.31
CA SER A 24 -12.21 6.11 0.84
C SER A 24 -13.07 6.73 -0.26
N ILE A 25 -12.46 7.46 -1.20
CA ILE A 25 -13.20 8.07 -2.32
C ILE A 25 -13.89 6.99 -3.16
N PHE A 26 -13.19 5.90 -3.46
CA PHE A 26 -13.75 4.80 -4.25
C PHE A 26 -14.92 4.11 -3.54
N SER A 27 -14.84 3.98 -2.21
CA SER A 27 -15.91 3.44 -1.38
C SER A 27 -17.18 4.30 -1.41
N ILE A 28 -17.06 5.63 -1.57
CA ILE A 28 -18.22 6.53 -1.73
C ILE A 28 -18.97 6.21 -3.02
N GLY A 29 -18.26 5.87 -4.10
CA GLY A 29 -18.85 5.38 -5.34
C GLY A 29 -19.68 4.11 -5.12
N ALA A 30 -19.14 3.16 -4.34
CA ALA A 30 -19.85 1.94 -3.96
C ALA A 30 -21.10 2.25 -3.12
N MET A 31 -21.04 3.21 -2.18
CA MET A 31 -22.20 3.61 -1.35
C MET A 31 -23.37 4.11 -2.19
N ARG A 32 -23.09 4.81 -3.29
CA ARG A 32 -24.13 5.33 -4.21
C ARG A 32 -24.91 4.23 -4.94
N THR A 33 -24.34 3.02 -5.05
CA THR A 33 -25.02 1.89 -5.68
C THR A 33 -26.06 1.21 -4.78
N LEU A 34 -26.08 1.58 -3.50
CA LEU A 34 -26.96 0.98 -2.51
C LEU A 34 -28.09 1.95 -2.16
N SER A 35 -29.33 1.53 -2.41
CA SER A 35 -30.50 2.27 -1.92
C SER A 35 -30.66 1.97 -0.42
N HIS A 36 -30.31 2.94 0.43
CA HIS A 36 -30.46 2.95 1.90
C HIS A 36 -30.02 1.66 2.62
N LYS A 37 -28.74 1.59 3.00
CA LYS A 37 -28.27 0.61 4.00
C LYS A 37 -28.01 1.31 5.35
N PRO A 38 -28.68 0.89 6.45
CA PRO A 38 -28.41 1.44 7.78
C PRO A 38 -26.99 1.08 8.28
N THR A 39 -26.31 0.14 7.63
CA THR A 39 -24.98 -0.37 8.02
C THR A 39 -23.82 0.34 7.31
N ILE A 40 -24.05 1.35 6.46
CA ILE A 40 -22.96 2.02 5.69
C ILE A 40 -21.85 2.55 6.61
N PHE A 41 -22.22 3.13 7.75
CA PHE A 41 -21.23 3.62 8.71
C PHE A 41 -20.34 2.50 9.27
N GLN A 42 -20.93 1.34 9.61
CA GLN A 42 -20.21 0.18 10.12
C GLN A 42 -19.30 -0.41 9.03
N SER A 43 -19.81 -0.53 7.80
CA SER A 43 -19.04 -0.95 6.62
C SER A 43 -17.84 -0.03 6.34
N TYR A 44 -18.03 1.29 6.45
CA TYR A 44 -16.94 2.24 6.26
C TYR A 44 -15.92 2.19 7.41
N LEU A 45 -16.37 2.05 8.66
CA LEU A 45 -15.46 1.85 9.79
C LEU A 45 -14.63 0.57 9.61
N PHE A 46 -15.26 -0.52 9.16
CA PHE A 46 -14.57 -1.76 8.82
C PHE A 46 -13.56 -1.56 7.69
N LEU A 47 -13.91 -0.79 6.66
CA LEU A 47 -12.97 -0.44 5.59
C LEU A 47 -11.75 0.32 6.15
N VAL A 48 -11.93 1.30 7.02
CA VAL A 48 -10.80 2.01 7.65
C VAL A 48 -9.92 1.06 8.48
N LEU A 49 -10.54 0.10 9.18
CA LEU A 49 -9.81 -0.95 9.91
C LEU A 49 -9.04 -1.89 8.99
N TRP A 50 -9.48 -2.10 7.74
CA TRP A 50 -8.75 -2.87 6.73
C TRP A 50 -7.66 -2.05 6.03
N LEU A 51 -7.92 -0.77 5.72
CA LEU A 51 -6.96 0.12 5.06
C LEU A 51 -5.77 0.47 5.98
N THR A 52 -5.97 0.47 7.29
CA THR A 52 -4.92 0.75 8.28
C THR A 52 -3.77 -0.27 8.22
N PRO A 53 -4.00 -1.59 8.34
CA PRO A 53 -2.95 -2.57 8.13
C PRO A 53 -2.51 -2.67 6.68
N TYR A 54 -3.38 -2.40 5.69
CA TYR A 54 -2.97 -2.34 4.28
C TYR A 54 -1.79 -1.37 4.07
N ILE A 55 -1.94 -0.12 4.51
CA ILE A 55 -0.87 0.88 4.36
C ILE A 55 0.29 0.61 5.31
N TYR A 56 0.01 0.25 6.57
CA TYR A 56 1.06 0.15 7.57
C TYR A 56 1.99 -1.04 7.34
N PHE A 57 1.43 -2.16 6.88
CA PHE A 57 2.20 -3.35 6.52
C PHE A 57 3.21 -3.06 5.41
N PHE A 58 2.77 -2.39 4.33
CA PHE A 58 3.65 -2.00 3.24
C PHE A 58 4.73 -1.03 3.71
N ASN A 59 4.36 0.02 4.45
CA ASN A 59 5.31 1.02 4.90
C ASN A 59 6.35 0.47 5.87
N LEU A 60 5.95 -0.43 6.77
CA LEU A 60 6.89 -1.16 7.61
C LEU A 60 7.81 -2.04 6.76
N SER A 61 7.27 -2.80 5.81
CA SER A 61 8.07 -3.67 4.93
C SER A 61 9.10 -2.86 4.15
N ASN A 62 8.66 -1.80 3.47
CA ASN A 62 9.50 -0.96 2.63
C ASN A 62 10.59 -0.24 3.43
N GLN A 63 10.26 0.33 4.59
CA GLN A 63 11.26 1.05 5.40
C GLN A 63 12.23 0.11 6.12
N ILE A 64 11.81 -1.12 6.48
CA ILE A 64 12.72 -2.12 7.06
C ILE A 64 13.76 -2.58 6.03
N THR A 65 13.37 -2.71 4.75
CA THR A 65 14.26 -3.21 3.68
C THR A 65 14.97 -2.09 2.92
N GLY A 66 14.48 -0.86 2.98
CA GLY A 66 14.99 0.31 2.26
C GLY A 66 15.70 1.34 3.13
N ILE A 67 16.32 0.94 4.25
CA ILE A 67 16.94 1.87 5.21
C ILE A 67 18.00 2.75 4.56
N ASP A 68 18.87 2.17 3.73
CA ASP A 68 19.99 2.89 3.10
C ASP A 68 19.52 3.88 2.02
N GLU A 69 18.48 3.52 1.27
CA GLU A 69 17.77 4.42 0.34
C GLU A 69 17.14 5.58 1.12
N ASP A 70 16.39 5.28 2.18
CA ASP A 70 15.68 6.28 2.98
C ASP A 70 16.61 7.22 3.75
N ARG A 71 17.82 6.80 4.12
CA ARG A 71 18.83 7.71 4.72
C ARG A 71 19.21 8.85 3.77
N ILE A 72 19.14 8.62 2.47
CA ILE A 72 19.49 9.60 1.43
C ILE A 72 18.27 10.47 1.12
N ASP A 73 17.16 9.86 0.73
CA ASP A 73 16.02 10.60 0.18
C ASP A 73 15.03 11.08 1.25
N LYS A 74 14.92 10.36 2.37
CA LYS A 74 13.86 10.52 3.37
C LYS A 74 14.38 10.37 4.81
N PRO A 75 15.41 11.14 5.23
CA PRO A 75 16.12 10.94 6.50
C PRO A 75 15.24 11.16 7.75
N ASP A 76 14.10 11.83 7.60
CA ASP A 76 13.13 12.04 8.68
C ASP A 76 12.21 10.83 8.92
N ARG A 77 12.26 9.78 8.07
CA ARG A 77 11.48 8.55 8.29
C ARG A 77 11.81 7.92 9.65
N PRO A 78 10.86 7.21 10.29
CA PRO A 78 11.03 6.70 11.66
C PRO A 78 12.30 5.86 11.91
N ILE A 79 12.74 5.05 10.95
CA ILE A 79 13.93 4.21 11.12
C ILE A 79 15.22 5.02 10.90
N PRO A 80 15.43 5.73 9.77
CA PRO A 80 16.63 6.55 9.56
C PRO A 80 16.84 7.63 10.64
N SER A 81 15.77 8.27 11.12
CA SER A 81 15.83 9.30 12.17
C SER A 81 16.13 8.75 13.58
N GLY A 82 16.13 7.42 13.76
CA GLY A 82 16.31 6.79 15.05
C GLY A 82 15.08 6.81 15.96
N LYS A 83 13.93 7.31 15.49
CA LYS A 83 12.65 7.30 16.23
C LYS A 83 12.20 5.88 16.58
N VAL A 84 12.47 4.91 15.69
CA VAL A 84 12.12 3.50 15.86
C VAL A 84 13.30 2.62 15.50
N THR A 85 13.66 1.68 16.38
CA THR A 85 14.70 0.68 16.10
C THR A 85 14.22 -0.33 15.06
N VAL A 86 15.13 -0.94 14.30
CA VAL A 86 14.79 -1.99 13.33
C VAL A 86 14.06 -3.16 13.99
N ALA A 87 14.48 -3.57 15.20
CA ALA A 87 13.79 -4.61 15.97
C ALA A 87 12.35 -4.20 16.34
N GLY A 88 12.16 -2.94 16.76
CA GLY A 88 10.83 -2.38 17.05
C GLY A 88 9.94 -2.28 15.82
N ALA A 89 10.50 -1.99 14.65
CA ALA A 89 9.79 -1.99 13.38
C ALA A 89 9.38 -3.42 12.97
N LYS A 90 10.27 -4.41 13.11
CA LYS A 90 9.97 -5.83 12.81
C LYS A 90 8.89 -6.41 13.71
N LEU A 91 8.87 -6.05 15.00
CA LEU A 91 7.78 -6.45 15.91
C LEU A 91 6.43 -5.88 15.45
N ARG A 92 6.39 -4.59 15.12
CA ARG A 92 5.18 -3.95 14.58
C ARG A 92 4.74 -4.60 13.28
N TRP A 93 5.69 -4.90 12.39
CA TRP A 93 5.43 -5.58 11.12
C TRP A 93 4.76 -6.94 11.34
N ALA A 94 5.27 -7.76 12.27
CA ALA A 94 4.69 -9.06 12.57
C ALA A 94 3.27 -8.95 13.14
N LEU A 95 3.04 -8.00 14.06
CA LEU A 95 1.72 -7.75 14.64
C LEU A 95 0.73 -7.25 13.58
N VAL A 96 1.13 -6.31 12.74
CA VAL A 96 0.28 -5.76 11.67
C VAL A 96 -0.07 -6.83 10.65
N LEU A 97 0.89 -7.66 10.25
CA LEU A 97 0.63 -8.80 9.35
C LEU A 97 -0.37 -9.78 9.98
N ALA A 98 -0.19 -10.13 11.26
CA ALA A 98 -1.10 -11.03 11.97
C ALA A 98 -2.53 -10.46 12.04
N VAL A 99 -2.68 -9.16 12.33
CA VAL A 99 -3.98 -8.48 12.29
C VAL A 99 -4.57 -8.51 10.88
N PHE A 100 -3.78 -8.20 9.86
CA PHE A 100 -4.27 -8.16 8.48
C PHE A 100 -4.79 -9.52 8.00
N LEU A 101 -4.05 -10.59 8.29
CA LEU A 101 -4.48 -11.97 8.00
C LEU A 101 -5.72 -12.37 8.81
N SER A 102 -5.82 -11.92 10.05
CA SER A 102 -6.99 -12.17 10.89
C SER A 102 -8.25 -11.49 10.35
N ILE A 103 -8.13 -10.28 9.79
CA ILE A 103 -9.24 -9.62 9.10
C ILE A 103 -9.68 -10.44 7.87
N ALA A 104 -8.76 -11.01 7.10
CA ALA A 104 -9.10 -11.87 5.96
C ALA A 104 -9.78 -13.18 6.36
N VAL A 105 -9.45 -13.74 7.53
CA VAL A 105 -10.16 -14.91 8.08
C VAL A 105 -11.55 -14.53 8.56
N TYR A 106 -11.69 -13.37 9.21
CA TYR A 106 -12.96 -12.87 9.72
C TYR A 106 -13.92 -12.46 8.61
N GLU A 107 -13.42 -11.83 7.54
CA GLU A 107 -14.17 -11.38 6.38
C GLU A 107 -13.60 -12.00 5.09
N PRO A 108 -14.02 -13.24 4.76
CA PRO A 108 -13.49 -13.97 3.60
C PRO A 108 -13.73 -13.26 2.26
N THR A 109 -14.70 -12.34 2.17
CA THR A 109 -14.94 -11.59 0.93
C THR A 109 -13.77 -10.68 0.55
N LEU A 110 -12.94 -10.26 1.51
CA LEU A 110 -11.74 -9.44 1.30
C LEU A 110 -10.44 -10.27 1.26
N GLN A 111 -10.54 -11.59 1.37
CA GLN A 111 -9.39 -12.49 1.38
C GLN A 111 -8.54 -12.40 0.08
N PRO A 112 -9.13 -12.37 -1.13
CA PRO A 112 -8.34 -12.28 -2.36
C PRO A 112 -7.45 -11.04 -2.42
N GLU A 113 -7.98 -9.87 -2.05
CA GLU A 113 -7.25 -8.61 -2.03
C GLU A 113 -6.19 -8.59 -0.93
N THR A 114 -6.52 -9.13 0.24
CA THR A 114 -5.57 -9.22 1.35
C THR A 114 -4.37 -10.09 0.98
N ILE A 115 -4.62 -11.28 0.41
CA ILE A 115 -3.55 -12.19 -0.04
C ILE A 115 -2.77 -11.55 -1.20
N CYS A 116 -3.46 -10.97 -2.18
CA CYS A 116 -2.82 -10.29 -3.30
C CYS A 116 -1.88 -9.18 -2.81
N TRP A 117 -2.31 -8.38 -1.83
CA TRP A 117 -1.48 -7.34 -1.27
C TRP A 117 -0.28 -7.89 -0.49
N VAL A 118 -0.48 -8.91 0.34
CA VAL A 118 0.63 -9.56 1.06
C VAL A 118 1.68 -10.11 0.10
N LEU A 119 1.26 -10.79 -0.97
CA LEU A 119 2.16 -11.31 -2.00
C LEU A 119 2.84 -10.18 -2.79
N THR A 120 2.13 -9.11 -3.09
CA THR A 120 2.66 -7.93 -3.79
C THR A 120 3.75 -7.25 -2.97
N VAL A 121 3.52 -7.04 -1.66
CA VAL A 121 4.52 -6.47 -0.75
C VAL A 121 5.71 -7.41 -0.57
N ALA A 122 5.48 -8.72 -0.48
CA ALA A 122 6.57 -9.70 -0.43
C ALA A 122 7.42 -9.66 -1.71
N LEU A 123 6.80 -9.59 -2.89
CA LEU A 123 7.50 -9.42 -4.17
C LEU A 123 8.34 -8.14 -4.18
N LEU A 124 7.79 -7.02 -3.72
CA LEU A 124 8.48 -5.73 -3.68
C LEU A 124 9.65 -5.67 -2.70
N CYS A 125 9.46 -6.17 -1.48
CA CYS A 125 10.39 -5.92 -0.37
C CYS A 125 11.27 -7.13 -0.03
N ALA A 126 10.82 -8.36 -0.31
CA ALA A 126 11.52 -9.59 0.09
C ALA A 126 12.21 -10.30 -1.08
N THR A 127 12.16 -9.75 -2.29
CA THR A 127 12.81 -10.35 -3.48
C THR A 127 13.63 -9.31 -4.24
N PRO A 128 14.69 -9.72 -4.95
CA PRO A 128 15.45 -8.80 -5.81
C PRO A 128 14.63 -8.28 -6.99
N PHE A 129 13.53 -8.95 -7.36
CA PHE A 129 12.67 -8.52 -8.46
C PHE A 129 12.03 -7.15 -8.21
N GLY A 130 11.78 -6.79 -6.94
CA GLY A 130 11.27 -5.47 -6.56
C GLY A 130 12.19 -4.29 -6.92
N ASN A 131 13.46 -4.57 -7.25
CA ASN A 131 14.40 -3.53 -7.70
C ASN A 131 14.26 -3.19 -9.18
N HIS A 132 13.53 -4.01 -9.96
CA HIS A 132 13.32 -3.79 -11.38
C HIS A 132 12.07 -2.95 -11.63
N TRP A 133 12.18 -1.88 -12.43
CA TRP A 133 11.11 -0.92 -12.68
C TRP A 133 9.79 -1.57 -13.14
N PHE A 134 9.86 -2.58 -14.00
CA PHE A 134 8.67 -3.26 -14.53
C PHE A 134 7.91 -4.00 -13.43
N VAL A 135 8.63 -4.67 -12.53
CA VAL A 135 8.02 -5.41 -11.42
C VAL A 135 7.48 -4.42 -10.39
N LYS A 136 8.27 -3.42 -10.02
CA LYS A 136 7.86 -2.39 -9.05
C LYS A 136 6.60 -1.66 -9.49
N ASN A 137 6.57 -1.21 -10.74
CA ASN A 137 5.52 -0.34 -11.23
C ASN A 137 4.41 -1.12 -11.93
N CYS A 138 4.70 -1.76 -13.07
CA CYS A 138 3.66 -2.39 -13.89
C CYS A 138 2.96 -3.56 -13.18
N VAL A 139 3.71 -4.39 -12.45
CA VAL A 139 3.13 -5.52 -11.72
C VAL A 139 2.59 -5.07 -10.36
N ALA A 140 3.47 -4.61 -9.48
CA ALA A 140 3.10 -4.41 -8.08
C ALA A 140 2.17 -3.21 -7.85
N MET A 141 2.29 -2.11 -8.61
CA MET A 141 1.31 -1.01 -8.47
C MET A 141 -0.04 -1.39 -9.06
N SER A 142 -0.08 -2.20 -10.13
CA SER A 142 -1.34 -2.71 -10.66
C SER A 142 -2.03 -3.64 -9.66
N THR A 143 -1.33 -4.65 -9.15
CA THR A 143 -1.91 -5.62 -8.21
C THR A 143 -2.25 -5.00 -6.86
N GLY A 144 -1.41 -4.07 -6.37
CA GLY A 144 -1.70 -3.29 -5.17
C GLY A 144 -2.93 -2.41 -5.34
N THR A 145 -3.04 -1.66 -6.45
CA THR A 145 -4.21 -0.83 -6.72
C THR A 145 -5.48 -1.67 -6.87
N TRP A 146 -5.38 -2.84 -7.51
CA TRP A 146 -6.48 -3.78 -7.63
C TRP A 146 -6.96 -4.23 -6.24
N ALA A 147 -6.02 -4.61 -5.37
CA ALA A 147 -6.32 -5.02 -4.00
C ALA A 147 -6.97 -3.87 -3.20
N LEU A 148 -6.41 -2.67 -3.28
CA LEU A 148 -6.93 -1.48 -2.60
C LEU A 148 -8.37 -1.16 -3.01
N LEU A 149 -8.62 -1.04 -4.32
CA LEU A 149 -9.92 -0.62 -4.83
C LEU A 149 -10.96 -1.73 -4.76
N GLY A 150 -10.56 -2.99 -5.00
CA GLY A 150 -11.40 -4.16 -4.84
C GLY A 150 -11.93 -4.30 -3.42
N ALA A 151 -11.06 -4.20 -2.42
CA ALA A 151 -11.45 -4.27 -1.03
C ALA A 151 -12.29 -3.06 -0.61
N SER A 152 -11.90 -1.86 -1.06
CA SER A 152 -12.65 -0.62 -0.79
C SER A 152 -14.08 -0.66 -1.32
N TRP A 153 -14.30 -1.30 -2.47
CA TRP A 153 -15.64 -1.51 -3.01
C TRP A 153 -16.40 -2.58 -2.21
N LYS A 154 -15.80 -3.76 -2.04
CA LYS A 154 -16.43 -4.93 -1.40
C LYS A 154 -16.80 -4.71 0.06
N ALA A 155 -16.05 -3.88 0.78
CA ALA A 155 -16.40 -3.50 2.14
C ALA A 155 -17.77 -2.79 2.23
N ILE A 156 -18.24 -2.18 1.14
CA ILE A 156 -19.49 -1.42 1.09
C ILE A 156 -20.58 -2.19 0.32
N ALA A 157 -20.27 -2.63 -0.90
CA ALA A 157 -21.23 -3.15 -1.87
C ALA A 157 -20.66 -4.36 -2.62
N PRO A 158 -21.51 -5.28 -3.10
CA PRO A 158 -21.05 -6.37 -3.96
C PRO A 158 -20.43 -5.83 -5.25
N LEU A 159 -19.46 -6.57 -5.79
CA LEU A 159 -18.91 -6.27 -7.11
C LEU A 159 -19.95 -6.51 -8.19
N THR A 160 -19.89 -5.68 -9.22
CA THR A 160 -20.62 -5.80 -10.47
C THR A 160 -19.63 -5.82 -11.62
N PRO A 161 -20.00 -6.32 -12.82
CA PRO A 161 -19.12 -6.25 -13.98
C PRO A 161 -18.65 -4.82 -14.31
N HIS A 162 -19.46 -3.80 -13.98
CA HIS A 162 -19.09 -2.39 -14.18
C HIS A 162 -18.01 -1.94 -13.19
N SER A 163 -18.19 -2.22 -11.90
CA SER A 163 -17.20 -1.85 -10.87
C SER A 163 -15.88 -2.59 -11.05
N GLU A 164 -15.93 -3.87 -11.43
CA GLU A 164 -14.74 -4.65 -11.76
C GLU A 164 -13.95 -4.04 -12.91
N ARG A 165 -14.63 -3.61 -13.98
CA ARG A 165 -13.97 -2.91 -15.10
C ARG A 165 -13.30 -1.61 -14.66
N TYR A 166 -13.94 -0.83 -13.80
CA TYR A 166 -13.33 0.40 -13.27
C TYR A 166 -12.11 0.11 -12.41
N ILE A 167 -12.19 -0.89 -11.52
CA ILE A 167 -11.05 -1.32 -10.69
C ILE A 167 -9.89 -1.74 -11.59
N LEU A 168 -10.13 -2.59 -12.58
CA LEU A 168 -9.10 -3.06 -13.50
C LEU A 168 -8.50 -1.92 -14.32
N ALA A 169 -9.32 -1.03 -14.86
CA ALA A 169 -8.85 0.10 -15.65
C ALA A 169 -7.94 1.04 -14.83
N ILE A 170 -8.36 1.39 -13.61
CA ILE A 170 -7.56 2.25 -12.72
C ILE A 170 -6.29 1.53 -12.26
N SER A 171 -6.36 0.23 -12.01
CA SER A 171 -5.20 -0.57 -11.62
C SER A 171 -4.14 -0.62 -12.72
N LEU A 172 -4.55 -0.87 -13.97
CA LEU A 172 -3.64 -0.84 -15.12
C LEU A 172 -3.06 0.56 -15.33
N TRP A 173 -3.89 1.60 -15.22
CA TRP A 173 -3.43 2.98 -15.32
C TRP A 173 -2.40 3.31 -14.23
N ALA A 174 -2.61 2.88 -12.99
CA ALA A 174 -1.66 3.06 -11.90
C ALA A 174 -0.32 2.37 -12.21
N GLY A 175 -0.35 1.14 -12.72
CA GLY A 175 0.86 0.43 -13.15
C GLY A 175 1.67 1.16 -14.22
N LEU A 176 0.99 1.84 -15.15
CA LEU A 176 1.62 2.56 -16.26
C LEU A 176 2.11 3.97 -15.89
N MET A 177 1.55 4.60 -14.85
CA MET A 177 1.84 5.99 -14.52
C MET A 177 2.70 6.16 -13.28
N THR A 178 2.77 5.16 -12.40
CA THR A 178 3.44 5.29 -11.09
C THR A 178 4.95 5.47 -11.19
N HIS A 179 5.57 5.15 -12.34
CA HIS A 179 6.99 5.44 -12.60
C HIS A 179 7.37 6.91 -12.37
N ILE A 180 6.42 7.85 -12.46
CA ILE A 180 6.66 9.27 -12.16
C ILE A 180 7.11 9.50 -10.71
N GLN A 181 6.73 8.61 -9.78
CA GLN A 181 7.12 8.70 -8.38
C GLN A 181 8.62 8.40 -8.19
N ASP A 182 9.19 7.52 -9.03
CA ASP A 182 10.61 7.15 -8.99
C ASP A 182 11.54 8.36 -9.25
N LEU A 183 11.05 9.44 -9.88
CA LEU A 183 11.83 10.66 -10.10
C LEU A 183 12.30 11.33 -8.81
N ARG A 184 11.55 11.17 -7.72
CA ARG A 184 11.88 11.78 -6.42
C ARG A 184 12.97 11.01 -5.68
N ASP A 185 13.09 9.73 -5.99
CA ASP A 185 13.91 8.76 -5.26
C ASP A 185 15.17 8.35 -6.08
N MET A 186 15.48 9.08 -7.16
CA MET A 186 16.59 8.73 -8.06
C MET A 186 17.95 8.64 -7.35
N LYS A 187 18.20 9.48 -6.34
CA LYS A 187 19.49 9.51 -5.64
C LYS A 187 19.66 8.29 -4.74
N GLY A 188 18.66 7.97 -3.91
CA GLY A 188 18.67 6.76 -3.09
C GLY A 188 18.63 5.49 -3.94
N ASP A 189 17.78 5.45 -4.96
CA ASP A 189 17.68 4.33 -5.92
C ASP A 189 19.04 4.02 -6.55
N ALA A 190 19.76 5.05 -7.02
CA ALA A 190 21.08 4.89 -7.64
C ALA A 190 22.13 4.39 -6.63
N ALA A 191 22.10 4.91 -5.40
CA ALA A 191 23.06 4.55 -4.35
C ALA A 191 22.94 3.08 -3.92
N VAL A 192 21.74 2.49 -3.99
CA VAL A 192 21.50 1.08 -3.64
C VAL A 192 21.37 0.17 -4.86
N GLY A 193 21.64 0.68 -6.07
CA GLY A 193 21.71 -0.10 -7.30
C GLY A 193 20.36 -0.57 -7.86
N ARG A 194 19.27 0.19 -7.64
CA ARG A 194 17.95 -0.13 -8.22
C ARG A 194 17.93 0.16 -9.72
N GLN A 195 17.08 -0.58 -10.42
CA GLN A 195 16.86 -0.43 -11.85
C GLN A 195 15.50 0.23 -12.10
N THR A 196 15.30 1.43 -11.54
CA THR A 196 14.06 2.22 -11.73
C THR A 196 14.04 2.87 -13.11
N LEU A 197 12.84 3.17 -13.62
CA LEU A 197 12.67 3.59 -15.02
C LEU A 197 13.47 4.88 -15.34
N PRO A 198 13.49 5.90 -14.46
CA PRO A 198 14.32 7.09 -14.68
C PRO A 198 15.81 6.80 -14.73
N LEU A 199 16.33 5.84 -13.95
CA LEU A 199 17.74 5.48 -13.96
C LEU A 199 18.11 4.69 -15.22
N VAL A 200 17.24 3.79 -15.67
CA VAL A 200 17.47 2.98 -16.87
C VAL A 200 17.39 3.83 -18.15
N LEU A 201 16.48 4.79 -18.23
CA LEU A 201 16.31 5.64 -19.43
C LEU A 201 17.08 6.96 -19.38
N GLY A 202 17.39 7.49 -18.19
CA GLY A 202 18.09 8.77 -18.03
C GLY A 202 19.61 8.66 -17.95
N SER A 203 20.16 7.44 -17.96
CA SER A 203 21.61 7.19 -18.02
C SER A 203 22.15 7.04 -19.45
N THR A 204 21.28 7.15 -20.45
CA THR A 204 21.61 7.32 -21.88
C THR A 204 21.55 8.78 -22.28
#